data_AF-A0A218WST3-F1
#
_entry.id   AF-A0A218WST3-F1
#
_cell.length_a   1.000
_cell.length_b   1.000
_cell.length_c   1.000
_cell.angle_alpha   90.00
_cell.angle_beta   90.00
_cell.angle_gamma   90.00
#
_symmetry.space_group_name_H-M   'P 1'
#
loop_
_entity.id
_entity.type
_entity.pdbx_description
1 polymer ?
#
loop_
_entity_poly.entity_id
_entity_poly.type
_entity_poly.pdbx_seq_one_letter_code
_entity_poly.pdbx_strand_id
1 'polypeptide(L)'
;MQECVDIFRESFTKKPQDNPPSAKRSKSVSSPEKPENNSIEEALEESAKLESRIPHPLFVKAGIALLDLGVRRLFMWFKEESRMEWILQLPHP
;
A
#
# COMPACT_ATOMS: atom_id res chain seq x y z
N MET A 1 18.02 -26.72 18.64
CA MET A 1 17.82 -25.27 18.85
C MET A 1 19.12 -24.47 18.83
N GLN A 2 20.23 -24.99 19.36
CA GLN A 2 21.54 -24.30 19.33
C GLN A 2 22.03 -24.00 17.90
N GLU A 3 21.93 -24.96 16.98
CA GLU A 3 22.33 -24.77 15.56
C GLU A 3 21.61 -23.59 14.87
N CYS A 4 20.34 -23.32 15.21
CA CYS A 4 19.60 -22.22 14.59
C CYS A 4 20.13 -20.84 15.02
N VAL A 5 20.60 -20.73 16.26
CA VAL A 5 21.19 -19.50 16.80
C VAL A 5 22.57 -19.26 16.20
N ASP A 6 23.31 -20.33 15.92
CA ASP A 6 24.66 -20.24 15.35
C ASP A 6 24.61 -19.83 13.87
N ILE A 7 23.67 -20.40 13.08
CA ILE A 7 23.43 -20.00 11.69
C ILE A 7 23.03 -18.53 11.59
N PHE A 8 22.15 -18.07 12.49
CA PHE A 8 21.72 -16.67 12.50
C PHE A 8 22.89 -15.74 12.79
N ARG A 9 23.73 -16.06 13.78
CA ARG A 9 24.91 -15.26 14.14
C ARG A 9 25.94 -15.20 13.02
N GLU A 10 26.18 -16.32 12.34
CA GLU A 10 27.11 -16.39 11.20
C GLU A 10 26.66 -15.53 10.01
N SER A 11 25.34 -15.34 9.85
CA SER A 11 24.77 -14.50 8.80
C SER A 11 25.10 -13.01 8.95
N PHE A 12 25.34 -12.52 10.16
CA PHE A 12 25.65 -11.11 10.42
C PHE A 12 27.15 -10.80 10.52
N THR A 13 28.00 -11.83 10.73
CA THR A 13 29.46 -11.63 10.86
C THR A 13 30.21 -11.76 9.54
N LYS A 14 29.57 -12.25 8.48
CA LYS A 14 30.16 -12.32 7.14
C LYS A 14 30.11 -10.93 6.48
N LYS A 15 31.19 -10.18 6.63
CA LYS A 15 31.41 -8.94 5.85
C LYS A 15 31.34 -9.27 4.35
N PRO A 16 30.59 -8.51 3.54
CA PRO A 16 30.60 -8.69 2.09
C PRO A 16 32.02 -8.46 1.59
N GLN A 17 32.66 -9.48 0.99
CA GLN A 17 33.84 -9.23 0.19
C GLN A 17 33.40 -8.43 -1.04
N ASP A 18 33.87 -7.19 -1.10
CA ASP A 18 33.82 -6.31 -2.27
C ASP A 18 34.56 -6.97 -3.44
N ASN A 19 33.84 -7.75 -4.23
CA ASN A 19 34.23 -8.12 -5.58
C ASN A 19 32.96 -8.03 -6.45
N PRO A 20 32.81 -7.02 -7.31
CA PRO A 20 31.66 -6.95 -8.20
C PRO A 20 31.78 -8.05 -9.26
N PRO A 21 30.81 -8.95 -9.43
CA PRO A 21 30.82 -9.88 -10.54
C PRO A 21 30.52 -9.10 -11.83
N SER A 22 31.52 -9.09 -12.71
CA SER A 22 31.41 -8.58 -14.08
C SER A 22 30.25 -9.24 -14.83
N ALA A 23 29.44 -8.38 -15.45
CA ALA A 23 28.60 -8.62 -16.62
C ALA A 23 27.60 -9.79 -16.59
N LYS A 24 26.36 -9.48 -16.20
CA LYS A 24 25.16 -9.98 -16.90
C LYS A 24 24.16 -8.82 -17.07
N ARG A 25 24.01 -8.32 -18.30
CA ARG A 25 22.89 -7.45 -18.68
C ARG A 25 21.61 -8.29 -18.56
N SER A 26 21.01 -8.27 -17.38
CA SER A 26 19.67 -8.77 -17.16
C SER A 26 18.72 -7.93 -18.01
N LYS A 27 18.09 -8.56 -18.98
CA LYS A 27 16.99 -7.99 -19.77
C LYS A 27 15.95 -7.49 -18.77
N SER A 28 15.79 -6.18 -18.66
CA SER A 28 14.77 -5.56 -17.84
C SER A 28 13.41 -5.95 -18.40
N VAL A 29 12.83 -6.99 -17.82
CA VAL A 29 11.40 -7.24 -17.95
C VAL A 29 10.75 -6.11 -17.16
N SER A 30 10.16 -5.15 -17.87
CA SER A 30 9.24 -4.20 -17.27
C SER A 30 8.07 -5.02 -16.76
N SER A 31 8.09 -5.33 -15.46
CA SER A 31 6.86 -5.72 -14.77
C SER A 31 5.88 -4.57 -14.91
N PRO A 32 4.57 -4.85 -15.10
CA PRO A 32 3.55 -3.82 -14.94
C PRO A 32 3.82 -3.11 -13.62
N GLU A 33 3.90 -1.79 -13.67
CA GLU A 33 4.06 -0.95 -12.49
C GLU A 33 2.88 -1.30 -11.58
N LYS A 34 3.15 -2.05 -10.51
CA LYS A 34 2.13 -2.26 -9.48
C LYS A 34 1.78 -0.85 -9.01
N PRO A 35 0.48 -0.49 -8.94
CA PRO A 35 0.10 0.81 -8.41
C PRO A 35 0.79 0.98 -7.07
N GLU A 36 1.42 2.13 -6.87
CA GLU A 36 2.09 2.43 -5.62
C GLU A 36 1.06 2.26 -4.50
N ASN A 37 1.33 1.35 -3.56
CA ASN A 37 0.38 1.05 -2.49
C ASN A 37 -0.03 2.36 -1.79
N ASN A 38 -1.32 2.62 -1.69
CA ASN A 38 -1.90 3.88 -1.21
C ASN A 38 -1.73 5.07 -2.17
N SER A 39 -1.74 4.83 -3.47
CA SER A 39 -1.90 5.89 -4.49
C SER A 39 -3.30 6.51 -4.42
N ILE A 40 -3.45 7.72 -4.99
CA ILE A 40 -4.77 8.37 -5.06
C ILE A 40 -5.70 7.58 -5.99
N GLU A 41 -5.17 7.05 -7.09
CA GLU A 41 -5.89 6.25 -8.08
C GLU A 41 -6.44 4.97 -7.46
N GLU A 42 -5.62 4.22 -6.73
CA GLU A 42 -6.03 3.00 -6.03
C GLU A 42 -7.13 3.29 -5.00
N ALA A 43 -6.96 4.36 -4.20
CA ALA A 43 -7.95 4.70 -3.18
C ALA A 43 -9.28 5.13 -3.80
N LEU A 44 -9.26 5.86 -4.92
CA LEU A 44 -10.46 6.24 -5.65
C LEU A 44 -11.15 5.02 -6.27
N GLU A 45 -10.40 4.08 -6.84
CA GLU A 45 -10.95 2.83 -7.38
C GLU A 45 -11.61 1.97 -6.29
N GLU A 46 -10.97 1.84 -5.12
CA GLU A 46 -11.56 1.17 -3.96
C GLU A 46 -12.83 1.90 -3.44
N SER A 47 -12.85 3.23 -3.47
CA SER A 47 -14.03 4.01 -3.11
C SER A 47 -15.17 3.89 -4.11
N ALA A 48 -14.88 3.76 -5.41
CA ALA A 48 -15.87 3.62 -6.47
C ALA A 48 -16.70 2.34 -6.33
N LYS A 49 -16.13 1.29 -5.72
CA LYS A 49 -16.88 0.06 -5.36
C LYS A 49 -18.06 0.33 -4.44
N LEU A 50 -18.00 1.42 -3.66
CA LEU A 50 -19.03 1.83 -2.72
C LEU A 50 -20.07 2.77 -3.34
N GLU A 51 -19.86 3.31 -4.55
CA GLU A 51 -20.71 4.33 -5.18
C GLU A 51 -22.17 3.89 -5.29
N SER A 52 -22.41 2.60 -5.59
CA SER A 52 -23.77 2.05 -5.68
C SER A 52 -24.47 1.86 -4.33
N ARG A 53 -23.73 1.90 -3.22
CA ARG A 53 -24.22 1.62 -1.86
C ARG A 53 -24.39 2.86 -1.01
N ILE A 54 -23.79 3.99 -1.40
CA ILE A 54 -23.86 5.25 -0.66
C ILE A 54 -24.48 6.36 -1.51
N PRO A 55 -25.20 7.31 -0.89
CA PRO A 55 -25.63 8.53 -1.57
C PRO A 55 -24.46 9.26 -2.26
N HIS A 56 -24.68 9.73 -3.49
CA HIS A 56 -23.65 10.44 -4.28
C HIS A 56 -22.96 11.60 -3.52
N PRO A 57 -23.63 12.42 -2.69
CA PRO A 57 -22.93 13.44 -1.90
C PRO A 57 -21.87 12.89 -0.94
N LEU A 58 -22.10 11.70 -0.36
CA LEU A 58 -21.13 11.04 0.52
C LEU A 58 -19.96 10.48 -0.27
N PHE A 59 -20.21 9.97 -1.47
CA PHE A 59 -19.15 9.53 -2.39
C PHE A 59 -18.22 10.68 -2.78
N VAL A 60 -18.77 11.82 -3.20
CA VAL A 60 -17.98 13.03 -3.53
C VAL A 60 -17.15 13.49 -2.32
N LYS A 61 -17.76 13.48 -1.13
CA LYS A 61 -17.09 13.85 0.12
C LYS A 61 -15.92 12.93 0.45
N ALA A 62 -16.09 11.62 0.28
CA ALA A 62 -15.02 10.64 0.45
C ALA A 62 -13.87 10.92 -0.54
N GLY A 63 -14.19 11.17 -1.81
CA GLY A 63 -13.20 11.53 -2.82
C GLY A 63 -12.35 12.75 -2.45
N ILE A 64 -12.97 13.81 -1.92
CA ILE A 64 -12.27 15.00 -1.42
C ILE A 64 -11.38 14.64 -0.22
N ALA A 65 -11.88 13.84 0.73
CA ALA A 65 -11.12 13.44 1.92
C ALA A 65 -9.87 12.62 1.56
N LEU A 66 -9.94 11.78 0.52
CA LEU A 66 -8.82 10.96 0.03
C LEU A 66 -7.68 11.76 -0.62
N LEU A 67 -7.87 13.06 -0.89
CA LEU A 67 -6.78 13.94 -1.31
C LEU A 67 -5.72 14.10 -0.20
N ASP A 68 -6.12 13.97 1.06
CA ASP A 68 -5.18 13.94 2.18
C ASP A 68 -4.50 12.56 2.29
N LEU A 69 -3.16 12.56 2.32
CA LEU A 69 -2.38 11.32 2.36
C LEU A 69 -2.62 10.48 3.62
N GLY A 70 -2.82 11.12 4.77
CA GLY A 70 -3.05 10.45 6.04
C GLY A 70 -4.41 9.75 6.05
N VAL A 71 -5.44 10.49 5.63
CA VAL A 71 -6.81 9.98 5.44
C VAL A 71 -6.83 8.84 4.43
N ARG A 72 -6.14 8.99 3.31
CA ARG A 72 -6.06 7.96 2.27
C ARG A 72 -5.47 6.65 2.77
N ARG A 73 -4.35 6.72 3.51
CA ARG A 73 -3.74 5.53 4.13
C ARG A 73 -4.69 4.87 5.14
N LEU A 74 -5.39 5.68 5.93
CA LEU A 74 -6.36 5.19 6.90
C LEU A 74 -7.53 4.48 6.20
N PHE A 75 -8.07 5.05 5.12
CA PHE A 75 -9.12 4.45 4.30
C PHE A 75 -8.70 3.10 3.72
N MET A 76 -7.50 3.02 3.14
CA MET A 76 -6.97 1.78 2.57
C MET A 76 -6.77 0.68 3.63
N TRP A 77 -6.50 1.06 4.88
CA TRP A 77 -6.35 0.12 5.98
C TRP A 77 -7.68 -0.53 6.42
N PHE A 78 -8.81 0.15 6.22
CA PHE A 78 -10.13 -0.38 6.57
C PHE A 78 -10.60 -1.49 5.63
N LYS A 79 -11.39 -2.41 6.17
CA LYS A 79 -12.20 -3.36 5.39
C LYS A 79 -13.37 -2.64 4.74
N GLU A 80 -13.93 -3.20 3.67
CA GLU A 80 -15.03 -2.61 2.89
C GLU A 80 -16.22 -2.13 3.74
N GLU A 81 -16.70 -2.94 4.69
CA GLU A 81 -17.81 -2.55 5.59
C GLU A 81 -17.44 -1.34 6.46
N SER A 82 -16.23 -1.35 7.04
CA SER A 82 -15.71 -0.26 7.86
C SER A 82 -15.42 1.01 7.06
N ARG A 83 -15.10 0.88 5.76
CA ARG A 83 -14.95 2.04 4.85
C ARG A 83 -16.27 2.79 4.68
N MET A 84 -17.40 2.09 4.58
CA MET A 84 -18.71 2.76 4.52
C MET A 84 -19.03 3.50 5.81
N GLU A 85 -18.84 2.86 6.97
CA GLU A 85 -19.04 3.52 8.27
C GLU A 85 -18.13 4.75 8.42
N TRP A 86 -16.89 4.65 7.96
CA TRP A 86 -15.95 5.76 7.96
C TRP A 86 -16.43 6.93 7.10
N ILE A 87 -16.95 6.68 5.89
CA ILE A 87 -17.49 7.73 5.00
C ILE A 87 -18.66 8.45 5.68
N LEU A 88 -19.54 7.73 6.37
CA LEU A 88 -20.68 8.31 7.09
C LEU A 88 -20.27 9.23 8.25
N GLN A 89 -19.10 8.99 8.84
CA GLN A 89 -18.56 9.79 9.95
C GLN A 89 -17.73 10.99 9.50
N LEU A 90 -17.49 11.16 8.20
CA LEU A 90 -16.77 12.33 7.71
C LEU A 90 -17.48 13.62 8.18
N PRO A 91 -16.76 14.66 8.62
CA PRO A 91 -17.36 15.90 9.11
C PRO A 91 -18.16 16.58 8.01
N HIS A 92 -19.37 17.07 8.30
CA HIS A 92 -20.12 17.90 7.35
C HIS A 92 -19.41 19.25 7.15
N PRO A 93 -19.34 19.75 5.90
CA PRO A 93 -18.92 21.12 5.65
C PRO A 93 -19.88 22.12 6.32
#